data_AF-A0A3A1Y9Z5-F1
#
_entry.id   AF-A0A3A1Y9Z5-F1
#
_cell.length_a   1.000
_cell.length_b   1.000
_cell.length_c   1.000
_cell.angle_alpha   90.00
_cell.angle_beta   90.00
_cell.angle_gamma   90.00
#
_symmetry.space_group_name_H-M   'P 1'
#
loop_
_entity.id
_entity.type
_entity.pdbx_description
1 polymer ?
#
loop_
_entity_poly.entity_id
_entity_poly.type
_entity_poly.pdbx_seq_one_letter_code
_entity_poly.pdbx_strand_id
1 'polypeptide(L)'
;MSQTTQPTWQEIIAVNWRNPLNFYAYQKRRELNLYLLFYILVTLGVGITLGVLARLFPGFQQSCLVAFVFINVYLVIGVISALARRLRDAGQHPLWVLLFFIPAAHLLFVIACMCFPSKDQDNKYRTVPLFPQEQSR
;
A
#
# COMPACT_ATOMS: atom_id res chain seq x y z
N MET A 1 -16.72 -13.03 21.19
CA MET A 1 -15.98 -11.78 20.95
C MET A 1 -14.59 -12.14 20.46
N SER A 2 -14.34 -12.07 19.15
CA SER A 2 -13.01 -12.30 18.58
C SER A 2 -12.11 -11.13 18.97
N GLN A 3 -11.05 -11.39 19.72
CA GLN A 3 -10.06 -10.36 20.06
C GLN A 3 -9.36 -9.94 18.76
N THR A 4 -9.64 -8.72 18.28
CA THR A 4 -8.87 -8.13 17.19
C THR A 4 -7.53 -7.69 17.75
N THR A 5 -6.55 -8.58 17.76
CA THR A 5 -5.16 -8.19 18.00
C THR A 5 -4.75 -7.20 16.91
N GLN A 6 -4.37 -5.99 17.33
CA GLN A 6 -3.89 -4.96 16.41
C GLN A 6 -2.51 -5.40 15.90
N PRO A 7 -2.26 -5.30 14.57
CA PRO A 7 -0.94 -5.63 14.05
C PRO A 7 0.10 -4.68 14.64
N THR A 8 1.22 -5.24 15.07
CA THR A 8 2.35 -4.47 15.58
C THR A 8 3.06 -3.74 14.44
N TRP A 9 3.77 -2.65 14.75
CA TRP A 9 4.55 -1.91 13.74
C TRP A 9 5.58 -2.78 13.01
N GLN A 10 6.17 -3.76 13.70
CA GLN A 10 7.11 -4.71 13.10
C GLN A 10 6.44 -5.59 12.04
N GLU A 11 5.23 -6.09 12.32
CA GLU A 11 4.46 -6.88 11.36
C GLU A 11 4.04 -6.03 10.15
N ILE A 12 3.62 -4.78 10.36
CA ILE A 12 3.26 -3.88 9.26
C ILE A 12 4.47 -3.68 8.34
N ILE A 13 5.64 -3.37 8.89
CA ILE A 13 6.87 -3.18 8.10
C ILE A 13 7.22 -4.48 7.35
N ALA A 14 7.24 -5.61 8.06
CA ALA A 14 7.60 -6.90 7.48
C ALA A 14 6.66 -7.32 6.35
N VAL A 15 5.34 -7.11 6.52
CA VAL A 15 4.33 -7.44 5.50
C VAL A 15 4.47 -6.53 4.28
N ASN A 16 4.64 -5.22 4.49
CA ASN A 16 4.84 -4.26 3.40
C ASN A 16 6.08 -4.59 2.57
N TRP A 17 7.17 -5.01 3.22
CA TRP A 17 8.43 -5.34 2.55
C TRP A 17 8.44 -6.70 1.86
N ARG A 18 7.75 -7.70 2.43
CA ARG A 18 7.71 -9.06 1.88
C ARG A 18 6.66 -9.26 0.80
N ASN A 19 5.59 -8.48 0.80
CA ASN A 19 4.44 -8.66 -0.10
C ASN A 19 4.13 -7.49 -1.05
N PRO A 20 5.10 -6.69 -1.54
CA PRO A 20 4.79 -5.57 -2.44
C PRO A 20 4.20 -6.04 -3.78
N LEU A 21 4.52 -7.26 -4.22
CA LEU A 21 4.04 -7.86 -5.47
C LEU A 21 2.98 -8.95 -5.28
N ASN A 22 2.44 -9.10 -4.08
CA ASN A 22 1.41 -10.10 -3.82
C ASN A 22 0.03 -9.55 -4.21
N PHE A 23 -0.48 -9.96 -5.37
CA PHE A 23 -1.78 -9.53 -5.89
C PHE A 23 -2.96 -10.41 -5.47
N TYR A 24 -2.73 -11.48 -4.70
CA TYR A 24 -3.73 -12.53 -4.44
C TYR A 24 -4.16 -12.65 -2.98
N ALA A 25 -3.41 -12.06 -2.04
CA ALA A 25 -3.77 -12.09 -0.63
C ALA A 25 -5.03 -11.25 -0.34
N TYR A 26 -5.83 -11.74 0.61
CA TYR A 26 -6.96 -11.00 1.17
C TYR A 26 -6.48 -9.79 1.96
N GLN A 27 -7.13 -8.64 1.77
CA GLN A 27 -6.77 -7.41 2.46
C GLN A 27 -8.00 -6.66 3.00
N LYS A 28 -8.03 -6.44 4.30
CA LYS A 28 -9.08 -5.62 4.93
C LYS A 28 -8.93 -4.13 4.63
N ARG A 29 -10.02 -3.37 4.77
CA ARG A 29 -9.99 -1.90 4.68
C ARG A 29 -8.96 -1.27 5.63
N ARG A 30 -8.88 -1.77 6.87
CA ARG A 30 -7.89 -1.31 7.87
C ARG A 30 -6.47 -1.53 7.38
N GLU A 31 -6.19 -2.68 6.77
CA GLU A 31 -4.87 -3.05 6.28
C GLU A 31 -4.46 -2.20 5.09
N LEU A 32 -5.39 -1.88 4.18
CA LEU A 32 -5.17 -0.89 3.13
C LEU A 32 -4.77 0.46 3.72
N ASN A 33 -5.51 0.95 4.73
CA ASN A 33 -5.21 2.25 5.34
C ASN A 33 -3.83 2.25 6.02
N LEU A 34 -3.45 1.16 6.69
CA LEU A 34 -2.11 1.00 7.29
C LEU A 34 -1.01 0.92 6.22
N TYR A 35 -1.27 0.24 5.10
CA TYR A 35 -0.35 0.18 3.96
C TYR A 35 -0.13 1.58 3.35
N LEU A 36 -1.21 2.32 3.10
CA LEU A 36 -1.15 3.69 2.59
C LEU A 36 -0.46 4.64 3.57
N LEU A 37 -0.73 4.51 4.87
CA LEU A 37 -0.06 5.29 5.90
C LEU A 37 1.45 5.01 5.91
N PHE A 38 1.86 3.74 5.86
CA PHE A 38 3.26 3.34 5.74
C PHE A 38 3.92 3.95 4.51
N TYR A 39 3.26 3.85 3.34
CA TYR A 39 3.72 4.47 2.10
C TYR A 39 3.95 5.98 2.24
N ILE A 40 2.98 6.71 2.81
CA ILE A 40 3.08 8.16 3.02
C ILE A 40 4.25 8.50 3.95
N LEU A 41 4.37 7.82 5.09
CA LEU A 41 5.42 8.07 6.07
C LEU A 41 6.82 7.80 5.50
N VAL A 42 7.01 6.69 4.80
CA VAL A 42 8.30 6.35 4.19
C VAL A 42 8.65 7.33 3.08
N THR A 43 7.69 7.67 2.21
CA THR A 43 7.89 8.64 1.12
C THR A 43 8.28 10.02 1.65
N LEU A 44 7.61 10.49 2.70
CA LEU A 44 7.95 11.74 3.37
C LEU A 44 9.34 11.68 4.02
N GLY A 45 9.64 10.61 4.76
CA GLY A 45 10.94 10.44 5.41
C GLY A 45 12.10 10.39 4.42
N VAL A 46 11.97 9.63 3.34
CA VAL A 46 12.96 9.55 2.26
C VAL A 46 13.07 10.89 1.53
N GLY A 47 11.96 11.56 1.23
CA GLY A 47 11.95 12.86 0.56
C GLY A 47 12.64 13.95 1.37
N ILE A 48 12.37 14.01 2.68
CA ILE A 48 13.05 14.95 3.60
C ILE A 48 14.55 14.63 3.66
N THR A 49 14.91 13.36 3.87
CA THR A 49 16.32 12.95 4.00
C THR A 49 17.12 13.27 2.74
N LEU A 50 16.62 12.87 1.57
CA LEU A 50 17.29 13.13 0.29
C LEU A 50 17.27 14.62 -0.07
N GLY A 51 16.22 15.36 0.29
CA GLY A 51 16.16 16.81 0.11
C GLY A 51 17.20 17.57 0.94
N VAL A 52 17.39 17.16 2.20
CA VAL A 52 18.45 17.70 3.06
C VAL A 52 19.84 17.35 2.51
N LEU A 53 20.06 16.09 2.11
CA LEU A 53 21.35 15.68 1.53
C LEU A 53 21.68 16.45 0.24
N ALA A 54 20.70 16.65 -0.64
CA ALA A 54 20.88 17.44 -1.86
C ALA A 54 21.25 18.90 -1.58
N ARG A 55 20.75 19.48 -0.48
CA ARG A 55 21.10 20.85 -0.03
C ARG A 55 22.51 20.91 0.55
N LEU A 56 22.92 19.90 1.33
CA LEU A 56 24.25 19.84 1.95
C LEU A 56 25.36 19.52 0.94
N PHE A 57 25.04 18.75 -0.10
CA PHE A 57 25.99 18.31 -1.12
C PHE A 57 25.43 18.61 -2.53
N PRO A 58 25.59 19.84 -3.06
CA PRO A 58 25.00 20.26 -4.33
C PRO A 58 25.38 19.37 -5.53
N GLY A 59 26.60 18.82 -5.53
CA GLY A 59 27.07 17.88 -6.57
C GLY A 59 26.30 16.54 -6.62
N PHE A 60 25.53 16.21 -5.58
CA PHE A 60 24.74 14.98 -5.50
C PHE A 60 23.25 15.20 -5.79
N GLN A 61 22.81 16.43 -6.09
CA GLN A 61 21.39 16.75 -6.26
C GLN A 61 20.70 15.85 -7.29
N GLN A 62 21.32 15.61 -8.44
CA GLN A 62 20.77 14.72 -9.47
C GLN A 62 20.71 13.27 -8.98
N SER A 63 21.77 12.78 -8.33
CA SER A 63 21.80 11.43 -7.76
C SER A 63 20.72 11.22 -6.69
N CYS A 64 20.50 12.21 -5.81
CA CYS A 64 19.44 12.18 -4.82
C CYS A 64 18.05 12.15 -5.46
N LEU A 65 17.82 12.93 -6.53
CA LEU A 65 16.57 12.90 -7.28
C LEU A 65 16.33 11.53 -7.93
N VAL A 66 17.35 10.97 -8.58
CA VAL A 66 17.29 9.64 -9.20
C VAL A 66 16.99 8.57 -8.14
N ALA A 67 17.68 8.59 -7.00
CA ALA A 67 17.42 7.68 -5.88
C ALA A 67 15.98 7.82 -5.36
N PHE A 68 15.49 9.05 -5.21
CA PHE A 68 14.10 9.31 -4.79
C PHE A 68 13.10 8.69 -5.77
N VAL A 69 13.30 8.85 -7.07
CA VAL A 69 12.43 8.27 -8.10
C VAL A 69 12.43 6.74 -8.03
N PHE A 70 13.60 6.09 -7.99
CA PHE A 70 13.67 4.63 -7.94
C PHE A 70 13.01 4.05 -6.69
N ILE A 71 13.23 4.67 -5.52
CA ILE A 71 12.58 4.24 -4.27
C ILE A 71 11.06 4.39 -4.38
N ASN A 72 10.56 5.53 -4.90
CA ASN A 72 9.13 5.76 -5.05
C ASN A 72 8.48 4.81 -6.06
N VAL A 73 9.15 4.48 -7.16
CA VAL A 73 8.63 3.50 -8.13
C VAL A 73 8.38 2.16 -7.45
N TYR A 74 9.34 1.67 -6.65
CA TYR A 74 9.17 0.42 -5.88
C TYR A 74 7.97 0.50 -4.92
N LEU A 75 7.86 1.60 -4.17
CA LEU A 75 6.76 1.81 -3.23
C LEU A 75 5.38 1.92 -3.92
N VAL A 76 5.32 2.60 -5.07
CA VAL A 76 4.11 2.75 -5.88
C VAL A 76 3.62 1.40 -6.41
N ILE A 77 4.52 0.52 -6.85
CA ILE A 77 4.14 -0.83 -7.27
C ILE A 77 3.44 -1.58 -6.12
N GLY A 78 3.92 -1.40 -4.89
CA GLY A 78 3.29 -1.90 -3.69
C GLY A 78 1.87 -1.35 -3.46
N VAL A 79 1.67 -0.04 -3.66
CA VAL A 79 0.36 0.60 -3.57
C VAL A 79 -0.60 0.05 -4.64
N ILE A 80 -0.12 -0.13 -5.87
CA ILE A 80 -0.91 -0.71 -6.96
C ILE A 80 -1.36 -2.13 -6.60
N SER A 81 -0.48 -2.96 -6.02
CA SER A 81 -0.86 -4.31 -5.60
C SER A 81 -1.89 -4.30 -4.45
N ALA A 82 -1.76 -3.39 -3.50
CA ALA A 82 -2.72 -3.21 -2.40
C ALA A 82 -4.09 -2.75 -2.91
N LEU A 83 -4.14 -1.82 -3.86
CA LEU A 83 -5.38 -1.33 -4.47
C LEU A 83 -6.04 -2.40 -5.36
N ALA A 84 -5.25 -3.15 -6.13
CA ALA A 84 -5.76 -4.25 -6.95
C ALA A 84 -6.43 -5.35 -6.10
N ARG A 85 -5.81 -5.70 -4.95
CA ARG A 85 -6.41 -6.60 -3.95
C ARG A 85 -7.71 -6.03 -3.40
N ARG A 86 -7.71 -4.75 -3.02
CA ARG A 86 -8.91 -4.09 -2.48
C ARG A 86 -10.07 -4.09 -3.46
N LEU A 87 -9.82 -3.75 -4.73
CA LEU A 87 -10.84 -3.75 -5.78
C LEU A 87 -11.47 -5.13 -5.91
N ARG A 88 -10.64 -6.17 -5.97
CA ARG A 88 -11.06 -7.56 -6.03
C ARG A 88 -11.90 -7.95 -4.81
N ASP A 89 -11.47 -7.55 -3.61
CA ASP A 89 -12.22 -7.77 -2.36
C ASP A 89 -13.54 -6.98 -2.28
N ALA A 90 -13.66 -5.88 -3.03
CA ALA A 90 -14.92 -5.14 -3.22
C ALA A 90 -15.81 -5.74 -4.34
N GLY A 91 -15.35 -6.80 -5.02
CA GLY A 91 -16.03 -7.39 -6.18
C GLY A 91 -15.94 -6.56 -7.45
N GLN A 92 -14.94 -5.68 -7.55
CA GLN A 92 -14.66 -4.83 -8.71
C GLN A 92 -13.51 -5.41 -9.55
N HIS A 93 -13.43 -5.02 -10.82
CA HIS A 93 -12.37 -5.47 -11.71
C HIS A 93 -11.01 -4.82 -11.34
N PRO A 94 -9.91 -5.57 -11.19
CA PRO A 94 -8.63 -5.02 -10.74
C PRO A 94 -8.02 -3.99 -11.71
N LEU A 95 -8.45 -3.95 -12.98
CA LEU A 95 -8.01 -2.92 -13.94
C LEU A 95 -8.41 -1.49 -13.55
N TRP A 96 -9.39 -1.32 -12.66
CA TRP A 96 -9.71 0.01 -12.13
C TRP A 96 -8.51 0.67 -11.43
N VAL A 97 -7.49 -0.11 -11.04
CA VAL A 97 -6.23 0.43 -10.50
C VAL A 97 -5.49 1.34 -11.48
N LEU A 98 -5.75 1.23 -12.79
CA LEU A 98 -5.15 2.11 -13.80
C LEU A 98 -5.55 3.58 -13.60
N LEU A 99 -6.69 3.86 -12.95
CA LEU A 99 -7.08 5.22 -12.56
C LEU A 99 -6.07 5.88 -11.62
N PHE A 100 -5.24 5.10 -10.92
CA PHE A 100 -4.15 5.61 -10.10
C PHE A 100 -3.11 6.39 -10.91
N PHE A 101 -2.93 6.11 -12.20
CA PHE A 101 -1.98 6.85 -13.05
C PHE A 101 -2.51 8.21 -13.53
N ILE A 102 -3.78 8.54 -13.26
CA ILE A 102 -4.39 9.80 -13.68
C ILE A 102 -4.28 10.81 -12.51
N PRO A 103 -3.51 11.91 -12.62
CA PRO A 103 -3.24 12.82 -11.51
C PRO A 103 -4.46 13.48 -10.86
N ALA A 104 -5.58 13.63 -11.54
CA ALA A 104 -6.81 14.12 -10.88
C ALA A 104 -7.65 12.98 -10.29
N ALA A 105 -7.74 11.85 -11.01
CA ALA A 105 -8.59 10.73 -10.60
C ALA A 105 -7.95 9.86 -9.51
N HIS A 106 -6.61 9.84 -9.39
CA HIS A 106 -5.90 8.97 -8.45
C HIS A 106 -6.34 9.20 -7.02
N LEU A 107 -6.48 10.46 -6.60
CA LEU A 107 -6.84 10.80 -5.22
C LEU A 107 -8.26 10.35 -4.89
N LEU A 108 -9.22 10.71 -5.76
CA LEU A 108 -10.62 10.30 -5.60
C LEU A 108 -10.77 8.78 -5.63
N PHE A 109 -10.01 8.11 -6.49
CA PHE A 109 -10.00 6.65 -6.62
C PHE A 109 -9.46 5.96 -5.36
N VAL A 110 -8.36 6.44 -4.80
CA VAL A 110 -7.80 5.91 -3.55
C VAL A 110 -8.79 6.11 -2.40
N ILE A 111 -9.39 7.31 -2.29
CA ILE A 111 -10.42 7.60 -1.27
C ILE A 111 -11.62 6.64 -1.43
N ALA A 112 -12.11 6.44 -2.66
CA ALA A 112 -13.19 5.49 -2.92
C ALA A 112 -12.82 4.07 -2.49
N CYS A 113 -11.58 3.61 -2.76
CA CYS A 113 -11.09 2.30 -2.32
C CYS A 113 -11.02 2.15 -0.80
N MET A 114 -10.71 3.23 -0.06
CA MET A 114 -10.73 3.25 1.41
C MET A 114 -12.17 3.13 1.95
N CYS A 115 -13.16 3.66 1.23
CA CYS A 115 -14.55 3.68 1.65
C CYS A 115 -15.37 2.45 1.22
N PHE A 116 -15.01 1.77 0.13
CA PHE A 116 -15.82 0.65 -0.37
C PHE A 116 -16.03 -0.43 0.68
N PRO A 117 -17.20 -1.10 0.71
CA PRO A 117 -17.40 -2.31 1.49
C PRO A 117 -16.67 -3.52 0.93
N SER A 118 -16.23 -4.41 1.82
CA SER A 118 -15.76 -5.74 1.42
C SER A 118 -16.99 -6.59 1.16
N LYS A 119 -17.00 -7.35 0.07
CA LYS A 119 -18.03 -8.38 -0.12
C LYS A 119 -17.60 -9.57 0.73
N ASP A 120 -18.18 -9.66 1.93
CA ASP A 120 -17.82 -10.69 2.91
C ASP A 120 -18.39 -12.08 2.56
N GLN A 121 -19.43 -12.12 1.72
CA GLN A 121 -20.06 -13.35 1.24
C GLN A 121 -19.47 -13.75 -0.12
N ASP A 122 -19.00 -15.00 -0.22
CA ASP A 122 -18.52 -15.65 -1.46
C ASP A 122 -17.19 -15.13 -2.07
N ASN A 123 -16.32 -14.51 -1.26
CA ASN A 123 -15.00 -14.06 -1.72
C ASN A 123 -13.96 -15.20 -1.74
N LYS A 124 -13.65 -15.71 -2.94
CA LYS A 124 -12.64 -16.76 -3.19
C LYS A 124 -11.23 -16.42 -2.67
N TYR A 125 -10.92 -15.14 -2.48
CA TYR A 125 -9.58 -14.68 -2.08
C TYR A 125 -9.35 -14.65 -0.57
N ARG A 126 -10.39 -14.90 0.24
CA ARG A 126 -10.31 -14.92 1.72
C ARG A 126 -9.43 -16.04 2.29
N THR A 127 -9.02 -17.01 1.47
CA THR A 127 -8.24 -18.18 1.88
C THR A 127 -6.80 -17.86 2.28
N VAL A 128 -6.26 -16.71 1.88
CA VAL A 128 -4.87 -16.33 2.15
C VAL A 128 -4.84 -14.97 2.87
N PRO A 129 -4.75 -14.93 4.21
CA PRO A 129 -4.66 -13.67 4.95
C PRO A 129 -3.29 -13.02 4.75
N LEU A 130 -3.27 -11.70 4.53
CA LEU A 130 -2.02 -10.93 4.41
C LEU A 130 -1.31 -10.75 5.76
N PHE A 131 -2.08 -10.57 6.83
CA PHE A 131 -1.57 -10.45 8.20
C PHE A 131 -1.78 -11.76 8.97
N PRO A 132 -0.79 -12.24 9.76
CA PRO A 132 -0.87 -13.53 10.47
C PRO A 132 -2.05 -13.66 11.46
N GLN A 133 -2.65 -12.55 11.85
CA GLN A 133 -3.55 -12.43 13.01
C GLN A 133 -5.00 -12.88 12.73
N GLU A 134 -5.31 -13.47 11.57
CA GLU A 134 -6.68 -13.84 11.21
C GLU A 134 -6.88 -15.29 10.76
N GLN A 135 -6.21 -16.23 11.43
CA GLN A 135 -6.69 -17.62 11.45
C GLN A 135 -7.87 -17.75 12.41
N SER A 136 -9.05 -17.23 12.03
CA SER A 136 -10.30 -17.73 12.61
C SER A 136 -10.62 -19.05 11.92
N ARG A 137 -10.49 -20.14 12.69
CA ARG A 137 -11.04 -21.49 12.50
C ARG A 137 -11.90 -21.72 11.26
#